data_AF-A0A498KRF7-F1
#
_entry.id   AF-A0A498KRF7-F1
#
_cell.length_a   1.000
_cell.length_b   1.000
_cell.length_c   1.000
_cell.angle_alpha   90.00
_cell.angle_beta   90.00
_cell.angle_gamma   90.00
#
_symmetry.space_group_name_H-M   'P 1'
#
loop_
_entity.id
_entity.type
_entity.pdbx_description
1 polymer ?
#
loop_
_entity_poly.entity_id
_entity_poly.type
_entity_poly.pdbx_seq_one_letter_code
_entity_poly.pdbx_strand_id
1 'polypeptide(L)' 'MTRVTTVGRYPKAVRAASIKCIDCNAPVVETIEQAYVCAECGESPIRARVGTDGGEASE' A
#
# COMPACT_ATOMS: atom_id res chain seq x y z
N MET A 1 -4.77 33.26 20.09
CA MET A 1 -4.73 32.72 18.72
C MET A 1 -3.49 31.84 18.57
N THR A 2 -3.59 30.56 18.89
CA THR A 2 -2.45 29.64 18.85
C THR A 2 -2.37 29.00 17.47
N ARG A 3 -1.33 29.32 16.70
CA ARG A 3 -1.08 28.74 15.37
C ARG A 3 -0.72 27.26 15.52
N VAL A 4 -1.45 26.40 14.81
CA VAL A 4 -1.03 25.02 14.52
C VAL A 4 0.12 25.09 13.52
N THR A 5 1.34 24.81 13.97
CA THR A 5 2.49 24.65 13.07
C THR A 5 2.39 23.28 12.41
N THR A 6 2.13 23.26 11.11
CA THR A 6 2.09 22.04 10.31
C THR A 6 3.42 21.29 10.40
N VAL A 7 3.34 20.01 10.75
CA VAL A 7 4.38 18.98 10.76
C VAL A 7 5.58 19.31 9.86
N GLY A 8 6.70 19.66 10.50
CA GLY A 8 7.99 19.79 9.81
C GLY A 8 8.33 18.49 9.09
N ARG A 9 8.66 18.61 7.80
CA ARG A 9 9.03 17.53 6.87
C ARG A 9 10.39 16.91 7.20
N TYR A 10 10.56 16.37 8.40
CA TYR A 10 11.68 15.50 8.70
C TYR A 10 11.18 14.06 8.77
N PRO A 11 11.69 13.15 7.93
CA PRO A 11 11.40 11.73 8.09
C PRO A 11 11.80 11.33 9.51
N LYS A 12 10.79 11.03 10.32
CA LYS A 12 10.99 10.46 11.65
C LYS A 12 11.58 9.07 11.43
N ALA A 13 12.44 8.64 12.35
CA ALA A 13 12.81 7.23 12.43
C ALA A 13 11.54 6.42 12.75
N VAL A 14 10.88 5.97 11.69
CA VAL A 14 9.75 5.07 11.76
C VAL A 14 10.31 3.67 11.63
N ARG A 15 9.70 2.71 12.33
CA ARG A 15 9.98 1.29 12.03
C ARG A 15 9.72 1.08 10.54
N ALA A 16 10.49 0.18 9.91
CA ALA A 16 10.25 -0.21 8.53
C ALA A 16 8.74 -0.42 8.35
N ALA A 17 8.14 0.33 7.42
CA ALA A 17 6.71 0.28 7.22
C ALA A 17 6.35 -1.12 6.72
N SER A 18 5.51 -1.84 7.48
CA SER A 18 4.96 -3.11 7.05
C SER A 18 3.72 -2.87 6.19
N ILE A 19 3.56 -3.67 5.13
CA ILE A 19 2.36 -3.66 4.31
C ILE A 19 1.20 -4.20 5.16
N LYS A 20 0.02 -3.58 5.03
CA LYS A 20 -1.21 -4.02 5.70
C LYS A 20 -2.33 -4.22 4.68
N CYS A 21 -3.22 -5.16 4.96
CA CYS A 21 -4.50 -5.26 4.28
C CYS A 21 -5.41 -4.11 4.74
N ILE A 22 -6.03 -3.40 3.80
CA ILE A 22 -6.93 -2.29 4.12
C ILE A 22 -8.21 -2.76 4.81
N ASP A 23 -8.75 -3.90 4.38
CA ASP A 23 -10.02 -4.44 4.87
C ASP A 23 -9.86 -5.05 6.27
N CYS A 24 -8.75 -5.77 6.50
CA CYS A 24 -8.51 -6.47 7.77
C CYS A 24 -7.67 -5.67 8.77
N ASN A 25 -6.97 -4.62 8.33
CA ASN A 25 -5.90 -3.96 9.10
C ASN A 25 -4.83 -4.93 9.65
N ALA A 26 -4.68 -6.08 9.00
CA ALA A 26 -3.80 -7.16 9.38
C ALA A 26 -2.44 -7.08 8.64
N PRO A 27 -1.37 -7.65 9.20
CA PRO A 27 -0.09 -7.75 8.50
C PRO A 27 -0.20 -8.56 7.22
N VAL A 28 0.68 -8.25 6.28
CA VAL A 28 0.81 -8.91 4.99
C VAL A 28 2.12 -9.67 4.97
N VAL A 29 2.08 -10.90 4.45
CA VAL A 29 3.23 -11.80 4.34
C VAL A 29 3.60 -11.98 2.87
N GLU A 30 4.89 -12.22 2.62
CA GLU A 30 5.38 -12.61 1.30
C GLU A 30 5.42 -14.15 1.23
N THR A 31 4.85 -14.69 0.16
CA THR A 31 4.81 -16.13 -0.12
C THR A 31 6.05 -16.58 -0.88
N ILE A 32 6.25 -17.90 -0.99
CA ILE A 32 7.38 -18.47 -1.77
C ILE A 32 7.31 -18.14 -3.27
N GLU A 33 6.14 -17.76 -3.76
CA GLU A 33 5.91 -17.33 -5.15
C GLU A 33 6.12 -15.83 -5.33
N GLN A 34 6.70 -15.15 -4.34
CA GLN A 34 6.93 -13.70 -4.32
C GLN A 34 5.62 -12.88 -4.41
N ALA A 35 4.49 -13.49 -4.00
CA ALA A 35 3.21 -12.81 -3.88
C ALA A 35 2.97 -12.32 -2.45
N TYR A 36 2.37 -11.13 -2.33
CA TYR A 36 1.99 -10.54 -1.04
C TYR A 36 0.55 -10.91 -0.71
N VAL A 37 0.31 -11.47 0.47
CA VAL A 37 -0.99 -12.00 0.90
C VAL A 37 -1.31 -11.56 2.32
N CYS A 38 -2.57 -11.18 2.58
CA CYS A 38 -3.03 -10.88 3.93
C CYS A 38 -3.01 -12.13 4.82
N ALA A 39 -2.43 -12.02 6.02
CA ALA A 39 -2.35 -13.14 6.97
C ALA A 39 -3.71 -13.61 7.51
N GLU A 40 -4.75 -12.77 7.42
CA GLU A 40 -6.09 -13.07 7.92
C GLU A 40 -7.05 -13.50 6.82
N CYS A 41 -7.25 -12.68 5.77
CA CYS A 41 -8.24 -12.97 4.73
C CYS A 41 -7.69 -13.65 3.47
N GLY A 42 -6.37 -13.73 3.30
CA GLY A 42 -5.76 -14.32 2.11
C GLY A 42 -5.84 -13.46 0.84
N GLU A 43 -6.42 -12.27 0.89
CA GLU A 43 -6.49 -11.37 -0.27
C GLU A 43 -5.13 -10.70 -0.55
N SER A 44 -4.83 -10.45 -1.83
CA SER A 44 -3.65 -9.69 -2.22
C SER A 44 -3.90 -8.18 -2.02
N PRO A 45 -3.12 -7.51 -1.15
CA PRO A 45 -3.24 -6.07 -0.91
C PRO A 45 -2.54 -5.25 -2.01
N ILE A 46 -1.72 -5.88 -2.85
CA ILE A 46 -1.00 -5.23 -3.94
C ILE A 46 -1.72 -5.52 -5.25
N ARG A 47 -2.34 -4.50 -5.81
CA ARG A 47 -2.96 -4.55 -7.14
C ARG A 47 -2.05 -3.84 -8.13
N ALA A 48 -1.85 -4.46 -9.29
CA ALA A 48 -1.23 -3.75 -10.41
C ALA A 48 -2.08 -2.52 -10.73
N ARG A 49 -1.45 -1.35 -10.79
CA ARG A 49 -2.12 -0.19 -11.39
C ARG A 49 -2.28 -0.53 -12.86
N VAL A 50 -3.52 -0.53 -13.37
CA VAL A 50 -3.75 -0.51 -14.81
C VAL A 50 -3.14 0.80 -15.28
N GLY A 51 -2.03 0.73 -15.99
CA GLY A 51 -1.47 1.89 -16.66
C GLY A 51 -2.55 2.42 -17.60
N THR A 52 -2.86 3.71 -17.51
CA THR A 52 -3.53 4.38 -18.60
C THR A 52 -2.47 4.59 -19.68
N ASP A 53 -2.13 3.50 -20.37
CA ASP A 53 -1.38 3.59 -21.61
C ASP A 53 -2.46 3.85 -22.66
N GLY A 54 -2.61 5.12 -23.04
CA GLY A 54 -3.51 5.49 -24.13
C GLY A 54 -3.14 4.75 -25.42
N GLY A 55 -3.97 3.80 -25.83
CA GLY A 55 -3.88 3.07 -27.09
C GLY A 55 -5.18 2.36 -27.43
N GLU A 56 -5.95 2.96 -28.34
CA GLU A 56 -7.16 2.43 -28.97
C GLU A 56 -6.97 1.06 -29.61
N ALA A 57 -8.03 0.23 -29.57
CA ALA A 57 -8.41 -0.62 -30.69
C ALA A 57 -9.94 -0.66 -30.77
N SER A 58 -10.46 0.09 -31.73
CA SER A 58 -11.83 0.03 -32.24
C SER A 58 -12.12 -1.33 -32.85
N GLU A 59 -13.32 -1.85 -32.60
CA GLU A 59 -14.16 -2.56 -33.59
C GLU A 59 -15.60 -2.10 -33.45
#